data_AF-A0A6G1DKU6-F1
#
_entry.id   AF-A0A6G1DKU6-F1
#
_cell.length_a   1.000
_cell.length_b   1.000
_cell.length_c   1.000
_cell.angle_alpha   90.00
_cell.angle_beta   90.00
_cell.angle_gamma   90.00
#
_symmetry.space_group_name_H-M   'P 1'
#
loop_
_entity.id
_entity.type
_entity.pdbx_description
1 polymer ?
#
loop_
_entity_poly.entity_id
_entity_poly.type
_entity_poly.pdbx_seq_one_letter_code
_entity_poly.pdbx_strand_id
1 'polypeptide(L)'
;MGRAPANREPSPPPPPPGRCNFWLPNKRRHCANSPLPTSHYCGNHLPDSASDAGALSRRRVPCPVDPSHTVLEENLEAHVSKCPLKKQTAALAAQPFYSKGINSGGGEGGGGVTSAAKRAAVHKLTEDELHALIEKIKSVHATAAVAMRDSYLVADACDNWMRNQVDRCVFATFDGVKVGIF
;
A
#
# COMPACT_ATOMS: atom_id res chain seq x y z
N MET A 1 9.87 0.23 39.26
CA MET A 1 10.13 1.38 38.37
C MET A 1 8.85 1.60 37.56
N GLY A 2 8.10 2.67 37.87
CA GLY A 2 6.80 2.94 37.27
C GLY A 2 6.92 3.28 35.78
N ARG A 3 5.97 2.78 34.97
CA ARG A 3 5.85 3.19 33.56
C ARG A 3 5.66 4.70 33.50
N ALA A 4 6.45 5.37 32.66
CA ALA A 4 6.25 6.78 32.33
C ALA A 4 4.83 7.00 31.78
N PRO A 5 4.16 8.11 32.14
CA PRO A 5 2.84 8.42 31.59
C PRO A 5 2.95 8.67 30.09
N ALA A 6 2.00 8.10 29.32
CA ALA A 6 1.87 8.35 27.90
C ALA A 6 1.80 9.87 27.64
N ASN A 7 2.63 10.34 26.71
CA ASN A 7 2.67 11.72 26.26
C ASN A 7 1.25 12.12 25.80
N ARG A 8 0.57 13.00 26.54
CA ARG A 8 -0.78 13.44 26.20
C ARG A 8 -0.68 14.27 24.93
N GLU A 9 -1.29 13.82 23.83
CA GLU A 9 -1.37 14.64 22.62
C GLU A 9 -2.02 15.99 22.97
N PRO A 10 -1.49 17.12 22.46
CA PRO A 10 -2.09 18.43 22.68
C PRO A 10 -3.55 18.43 22.25
N SER A 11 -4.44 19.02 23.07
CA SER A 11 -5.83 19.21 22.70
C SER A 11 -5.93 20.02 21.40
N PRO A 12 -6.84 19.66 20.47
CA PRO A 12 -6.98 20.37 19.21
C PRO A 12 -7.37 21.84 19.47
N PRO A 13 -6.91 22.78 18.62
CA PRO A 13 -7.32 24.19 18.68
C PRO A 13 -8.84 24.34 18.51
N PRO A 14 -9.43 25.49 18.87
CA PRO A 14 -10.86 25.71 18.64
C PRO A 14 -11.19 25.69 17.13
N PRO A 15 -12.38 25.17 16.76
CA PRO A 15 -12.79 25.09 15.37
C PRO A 15 -13.04 26.49 14.78
N PRO A 16 -12.63 26.75 13.52
CA PRO A 16 -12.94 28.00 12.83
C PRO A 16 -14.46 28.19 12.64
N PRO A 17 -14.98 29.43 12.64
CA PRO A 17 -16.40 29.69 12.38
C PRO A 17 -16.83 29.19 11.00
N GLY A 18 -18.04 28.64 10.91
CA GLY A 18 -18.61 28.13 9.66
C GLY A 18 -17.99 26.82 9.14
N ARG A 19 -17.18 26.12 9.94
CA ARG A 19 -16.60 24.82 9.60
C ARG A 19 -17.08 23.72 10.54
N CYS A 20 -16.98 22.48 10.07
CA CYS A 20 -17.26 21.30 10.88
C CYS A 20 -16.21 21.13 12.00
N ASN A 21 -16.70 20.89 13.22
CA ASN A 21 -15.85 20.79 14.41
C ASN A 21 -14.98 19.53 14.47
N PHE A 22 -15.12 18.58 13.54
CA PHE A 22 -14.34 17.33 13.55
C PHE A 22 -12.85 17.57 13.28
N TRP A 23 -11.98 17.08 14.17
CA TRP A 23 -10.53 17.18 14.05
C TRP A 23 -9.93 16.02 13.26
N LEU A 24 -9.07 16.33 12.28
CA LEU A 24 -8.34 15.36 11.47
C LEU A 24 -6.89 15.26 11.98
N PRO A 25 -6.53 14.29 12.84
CA PRO A 25 -5.24 14.24 13.53
C PRO A 25 -4.06 14.19 12.55
N ASN A 26 -4.15 13.32 11.54
CA ASN A 26 -3.12 13.18 10.50
C ASN A 26 -2.89 14.46 9.69
N LYS A 27 -3.90 15.32 9.59
CA LYS A 27 -3.88 16.55 8.80
C LYS A 27 -3.74 17.81 9.66
N ARG A 28 -3.71 17.65 10.99
CA ARG A 28 -3.61 18.71 12.00
C ARG A 28 -4.55 19.90 11.73
N ARG A 29 -5.80 19.62 11.37
CA ARG A 29 -6.83 20.65 11.10
C ARG A 29 -8.24 20.15 11.34
N HIS A 30 -9.19 21.08 11.46
CA HIS A 30 -10.63 20.75 11.40
C HIS A 30 -11.09 20.44 9.98
N CYS A 31 -12.19 19.68 9.89
CA CYS A 31 -12.84 19.39 8.62
C CYS A 31 -13.20 20.68 7.87
N ALA A 32 -12.89 20.72 6.58
CA ALA A 32 -13.11 21.90 5.75
C ALA A 32 -14.58 22.13 5.37
N ASN A 33 -15.42 21.10 5.51
CA ASN A 33 -16.83 21.15 5.09
C ASN A 33 -17.64 22.05 6.02
N SER A 34 -18.68 22.67 5.45
CA SER A 34 -19.65 23.43 6.21
C SER A 34 -20.46 22.52 7.14
N PRO A 35 -20.76 22.99 8.36
CA PRO A 35 -21.66 22.30 9.27
C PRO A 35 -23.08 22.24 8.71
N LEU A 36 -23.87 21.28 9.16
CA LEU A 36 -25.29 21.24 8.86
C LEU A 36 -26.02 22.36 9.62
N PRO A 37 -27.18 22.85 9.15
CA PRO A 37 -27.94 23.88 9.88
C PRO A 37 -28.31 23.47 11.32
N THR A 38 -28.45 22.16 11.56
CA THR A 38 -28.86 21.59 12.85
C THR A 38 -27.69 21.02 13.67
N SER A 39 -26.44 21.15 13.24
CA SER A 39 -25.30 20.52 13.92
C SER A 39 -24.00 21.26 13.68
N HIS A 40 -23.08 21.26 14.66
CA HIS A 40 -21.72 21.76 14.49
C HIS A 40 -20.83 20.85 13.59
N TYR A 41 -21.39 19.77 13.05
CA TYR A 41 -20.68 18.83 12.19
C TYR A 41 -21.29 18.79 10.79
N CYS A 42 -20.46 18.46 9.79
CA CYS A 42 -20.93 18.22 8.42
C CYS A 42 -21.56 16.83 8.30
N GLY A 43 -22.28 16.56 7.20
CA GLY A 43 -22.89 15.24 6.96
C GLY A 43 -21.91 14.06 6.85
N ASN A 44 -20.60 14.30 6.81
CA ASN A 44 -19.57 13.25 6.88
C ASN A 44 -19.12 12.92 8.30
N HIS A 45 -19.31 13.84 9.26
CA HIS A 45 -18.82 13.71 10.63
C HIS A 45 -19.93 13.95 11.67
N LEU A 46 -21.19 13.80 11.27
CA LEU A 46 -22.31 13.86 12.19
C LEU A 46 -22.23 12.63 13.11
N PRO A 47 -22.23 12.78 14.44
CA PRO A 47 -22.22 11.65 15.35
C PRO A 47 -23.52 10.86 15.26
N ASP A 48 -23.44 9.53 15.37
CA ASP A 48 -24.59 8.62 15.24
C ASP A 48 -25.72 8.97 16.22
N SER A 49 -25.39 9.52 17.38
CA SER A 49 -26.34 9.92 18.44
C SER A 49 -27.15 11.19 18.13
N ALA A 50 -26.74 11.99 17.14
CA ALA A 50 -27.44 13.21 16.72
C ALA A 50 -28.38 12.97 15.52
N SER A 51 -28.58 11.70 15.15
CA SER A 51 -29.62 11.32 14.22
C SER A 51 -30.96 11.31 14.96
N ASP A 52 -31.66 12.45 14.93
CA ASP A 52 -33.03 12.52 15.44
C ASP A 52 -33.88 11.41 14.79
N ALA A 53 -34.75 10.80 15.59
CA ALA A 53 -35.54 9.59 15.31
C ALA A 53 -36.52 9.68 14.11
N GLY A 54 -36.38 10.67 13.24
CA GLY A 54 -37.11 10.83 11.98
C GLY A 54 -36.25 10.79 10.71
N ALA A 55 -34.91 10.63 10.80
CA ALA A 55 -34.01 10.62 9.65
C ALA A 55 -33.27 9.28 9.49
N LEU A 56 -33.99 8.22 9.13
CA LEU A 56 -33.44 6.95 8.63
C LEU A 56 -32.42 7.12 7.48
N SER A 57 -32.40 8.29 6.84
CA SER A 57 -31.55 8.67 5.71
C SER A 57 -30.07 8.95 6.02
N ARG A 58 -29.68 9.11 7.29
CA ARG A 58 -28.32 9.62 7.62
C ARG A 58 -27.33 8.58 8.14
N ARG A 59 -27.74 7.32 8.28
CA ARG A 59 -26.85 6.24 8.74
C ARG A 59 -25.75 5.99 7.70
N ARG A 60 -24.50 5.96 8.15
CA ARG A 60 -23.34 5.60 7.31
C ARG A 60 -22.98 4.14 7.51
N VAL A 61 -22.68 3.45 6.41
CA VAL A 61 -22.23 2.06 6.39
C VAL A 61 -20.92 1.95 5.62
N PRO A 62 -20.02 1.01 5.97
CA PRO A 62 -18.83 0.75 5.17
C PRO A 62 -19.24 0.27 3.77
N CYS A 63 -18.49 0.69 2.75
CA CYS A 63 -18.75 0.22 1.39
C CYS A 63 -18.48 -1.30 1.30
N PRO A 64 -19.37 -2.10 0.70
CA PRO A 64 -19.22 -3.55 0.60
C PRO A 64 -18.12 -3.97 -0.38
N VAL A 65 -17.71 -3.08 -1.28
CA VAL A 65 -16.58 -3.32 -2.20
C VAL A 65 -15.25 -2.91 -1.56
N ASP A 66 -15.25 -1.84 -0.77
CA ASP A 66 -14.06 -1.25 -0.18
C ASP A 66 -14.34 -0.76 1.26
N PRO A 67 -13.98 -1.55 2.28
CA PRO A 67 -14.21 -1.19 3.68
C PRO A 67 -13.43 0.04 4.16
N SER A 68 -12.50 0.58 3.36
CA SER A 68 -11.71 1.76 3.75
C SER A 68 -12.50 3.06 3.77
N HIS A 69 -13.73 3.07 3.25
CA HIS A 69 -14.59 4.25 3.26
C HIS A 69 -16.06 3.91 3.58
N THR A 70 -16.79 4.94 4.00
CA THR A 70 -18.20 4.84 4.39
C THR A 70 -19.09 5.68 3.48
N VAL A 71 -20.31 5.22 3.28
CA VAL A 71 -21.33 5.90 2.47
C VAL A 71 -22.65 5.94 3.22
N LEU A 72 -23.52 6.86 2.83
CA LEU A 72 -24.88 6.90 3.37
C LEU A 72 -25.62 5.64 2.91
N GLU A 73 -26.32 5.00 3.84
CA GLU A 73 -27.04 3.74 3.62
C GLU A 73 -28.03 3.86 2.46
N GLU A 74 -28.77 4.97 2.38
CA GLU A 74 -29.70 5.29 1.28
C GLU A 74 -29.02 5.39 -0.10
N ASN A 75 -27.73 5.74 -0.13
CA ASN A 75 -26.97 5.94 -1.36
C ASN A 75 -26.04 4.76 -1.67
N LEU A 76 -26.12 3.66 -0.90
CA LEU A 76 -25.20 2.54 -0.99
C LEU A 76 -25.21 1.91 -2.39
N GLU A 77 -26.38 1.66 -2.94
CA GLU A 77 -26.54 1.04 -4.26
C GLU A 77 -25.96 1.94 -5.37
N ALA A 78 -26.33 3.23 -5.35
CA ALA A 78 -25.82 4.21 -6.30
C ALA A 78 -24.30 4.38 -6.18
N HIS A 79 -23.76 4.35 -4.96
CA HIS A 79 -22.33 4.39 -4.71
C HIS A 79 -21.61 3.18 -5.30
N VAL A 80 -22.10 1.96 -5.06
CA VAL A 80 -21.43 0.72 -5.52
C VAL A 80 -21.23 0.74 -7.03
N SER A 81 -22.16 1.31 -7.80
CA SER A 81 -22.01 1.49 -9.26
C SER A 81 -20.85 2.43 -9.65
N LYS A 82 -20.51 3.41 -8.79
CA LYS A 82 -19.50 4.45 -9.05
C LYS A 82 -18.21 4.25 -8.24
N CYS A 83 -18.16 3.26 -7.35
CA CYS A 83 -17.06 2.99 -6.44
C CYS A 83 -15.71 2.89 -7.20
N PRO A 84 -14.67 3.67 -6.80
CA PRO A 84 -13.37 3.64 -7.47
C PRO A 84 -12.73 2.26 -7.47
N LEU A 85 -12.74 1.54 -6.35
CA LEU A 85 -12.13 0.21 -6.26
C LEU A 85 -12.84 -0.80 -7.17
N LYS A 86 -14.18 -0.74 -7.26
CA LYS A 86 -14.95 -1.56 -8.20
C LYS A 86 -14.51 -1.33 -9.64
N LYS A 87 -14.42 -0.07 -10.06
CA LYS A 87 -14.00 0.32 -11.42
C LYS A 87 -12.57 -0.11 -11.71
N GLN A 88 -11.65 0.11 -10.77
CA GLN A 88 -10.25 -0.31 -10.90
C GLN A 88 -10.15 -1.82 -11.04
N THR A 89 -10.86 -2.58 -10.20
CA THR A 89 -10.86 -4.04 -10.24
C THR A 89 -11.42 -4.56 -11.57
N ALA A 90 -12.50 -3.97 -12.07
CA ALA A 90 -13.07 -4.32 -13.37
C ALA A 90 -12.10 -3.99 -14.53
N ALA A 91 -11.47 -2.81 -14.49
CA ALA A 91 -10.50 -2.40 -15.51
C ALA A 91 -9.24 -3.29 -15.50
N LEU A 92 -8.76 -3.68 -14.32
CA LEU A 92 -7.66 -4.64 -14.17
C LEU A 92 -8.06 -6.02 -14.70
N ALA A 93 -9.23 -6.52 -14.32
CA ALA A 93 -9.75 -7.80 -14.78
C ALA A 93 -9.97 -7.87 -16.30
N ALA A 94 -10.23 -6.74 -16.94
CA ALA A 94 -10.38 -6.64 -18.39
C ALA A 94 -9.05 -6.62 -19.16
N GLN A 95 -7.91 -6.49 -18.48
CA GLN A 95 -6.61 -6.47 -19.17
C GLN A 95 -6.27 -7.86 -19.72
N PRO A 96 -5.87 -7.99 -21.00
CA PRO A 96 -5.53 -9.29 -21.62
C PRO A 96 -4.41 -10.06 -20.89
N PHE A 97 -3.53 -9.32 -20.22
CA PHE A 97 -2.36 -9.84 -19.51
C PHE A 97 -2.62 -10.02 -18.00
N TYR A 98 -3.81 -9.71 -17.50
CA TYR A 98 -4.13 -9.88 -16.09
C TYR A 98 -4.74 -11.27 -15.84
N SER A 99 -4.12 -12.02 -14.94
CA SER A 99 -4.67 -13.26 -14.41
C SER A 99 -4.71 -13.17 -12.88
N LYS A 100 -5.91 -13.16 -12.32
CA LYS A 100 -6.11 -13.06 -10.86
C LYS A 100 -5.51 -14.29 -10.19
N GLY A 101 -4.55 -14.05 -9.30
CA GLY A 101 -3.94 -15.10 -8.49
C GLY A 101 -2.78 -15.85 -9.14
N ILE A 102 -2.27 -15.41 -10.30
CA ILE A 102 -1.14 -16.06 -10.98
C ILE A 102 0.12 -16.20 -10.12
N ASN A 103 0.35 -15.23 -9.21
CA ASN A 103 1.46 -15.24 -8.25
C ASN A 103 1.03 -15.64 -6.82
N SER A 104 -0.23 -16.05 -6.63
CA SER A 104 -0.75 -16.39 -5.30
C SER A 104 -0.30 -17.77 -4.81
N GLY A 105 0.51 -18.49 -5.61
CA GLY A 105 1.12 -19.76 -5.20
C GLY A 105 0.12 -20.90 -4.99
N GLY A 106 -1.06 -20.82 -5.60
CA GLY A 106 -2.14 -21.80 -5.42
C GLY A 106 -2.40 -22.63 -6.67
N GLY A 107 -2.20 -23.96 -6.57
CA GLY A 107 -2.63 -24.93 -7.56
C GLY A 107 -1.92 -26.28 -7.46
N GLU A 108 -2.46 -27.15 -6.60
CA GLU A 108 -2.46 -28.62 -6.69
C GLU A 108 -1.13 -29.36 -7.00
N GLY A 109 -0.56 -30.02 -5.98
CA GLY A 109 0.43 -31.10 -6.18
C GLY A 109 1.63 -31.13 -5.22
N GLY A 110 1.80 -30.13 -4.37
CA GLY A 110 2.85 -30.15 -3.35
C GLY A 110 2.36 -29.41 -2.11
N GLY A 111 2.16 -30.13 -1.00
CA GLY A 111 1.83 -29.52 0.28
C GLY A 111 2.76 -28.34 0.52
N GLY A 112 2.18 -27.14 0.66
CA GLY A 112 2.91 -25.89 0.68
C GLY A 112 4.09 -26.00 1.65
N VAL A 113 5.30 -26.13 1.11
CA VAL A 113 6.48 -26.33 1.94
C VAL A 113 6.70 -25.04 2.68
N THR A 114 6.33 -25.02 3.96
CA THR A 114 6.48 -23.84 4.79
C THR A 114 7.95 -23.44 4.86
N SER A 115 8.23 -22.17 5.09
CA SER A 115 9.61 -21.71 5.27
C SER A 115 10.31 -22.47 6.41
N ALA A 116 9.56 -22.89 7.43
CA ALA A 116 10.05 -23.74 8.52
C ALA A 116 10.43 -25.15 8.04
N ALA A 117 9.59 -25.79 7.22
CA ALA A 117 9.88 -27.11 6.65
C ALA A 117 11.12 -27.07 5.73
N LYS A 118 11.28 -26.01 4.93
CA LYS A 118 12.49 -25.80 4.10
C LYS A 118 13.75 -25.70 4.97
N ARG A 119 13.73 -24.88 6.02
CA ARG A 119 14.86 -24.73 6.94
C ARG A 119 15.20 -26.04 7.65
N ALA A 120 14.20 -26.75 8.15
CA ALA A 120 14.41 -28.03 8.84
C ALA A 120 15.08 -29.08 7.94
N ALA A 121 14.71 -29.15 6.66
CA ALA A 121 15.34 -30.06 5.70
C ALA A 121 16.82 -29.72 5.49
N VAL A 122 17.17 -28.43 5.37
CA VAL A 122 18.57 -28.00 5.22
C VAL A 122 19.39 -28.28 6.48
N HIS A 123 18.85 -28.00 7.67
CA HIS A 123 19.56 -28.25 8.93
C HIS A 123 19.78 -29.73 9.25
N LYS A 124 19.04 -30.64 8.61
CA LYS A 124 19.21 -32.09 8.78
C LYS A 124 20.40 -32.64 7.98
N LEU A 125 20.89 -31.92 6.97
CA LEU A 125 21.99 -32.37 6.13
C LEU A 125 23.31 -32.33 6.88
N THR A 126 24.15 -33.31 6.62
CA THR A 126 25.57 -33.28 6.98
C THR A 126 26.34 -32.29 6.09
N GLU A 127 27.57 -31.96 6.47
CA GLU A 127 28.42 -31.03 5.72
C GLU A 127 28.66 -31.50 4.27
N ASP A 128 29.00 -32.78 4.10
CA ASP A 128 29.25 -33.38 2.78
C ASP A 128 27.98 -33.40 1.91
N GLU A 129 26.82 -33.73 2.50
CA GLU A 129 25.54 -33.72 1.79
C GLU A 129 25.14 -32.31 1.35
N LEU A 130 25.42 -31.30 2.18
CA LEU A 130 25.18 -29.90 1.85
C LEU A 130 26.10 -29.46 0.70
N HIS A 131 27.38 -29.81 0.74
CA HIS A 131 28.33 -29.51 -0.33
C HIS A 131 27.89 -30.15 -1.66
N ALA A 132 27.50 -31.42 -1.64
CA ALA A 132 26.98 -32.12 -2.81
C ALA A 132 25.69 -31.46 -3.38
N LEU A 133 24.80 -30.99 -2.49
CA LEU A 133 23.60 -30.25 -2.90
C LEU A 133 23.95 -28.93 -3.59
N ILE A 134 24.91 -28.17 -3.05
CA ILE A 134 25.37 -26.90 -3.64
C ILE A 134 25.95 -27.13 -5.04
N GLU A 135 26.81 -28.13 -5.21
CA GLU A 135 27.40 -28.45 -6.51
C GLU A 135 26.34 -28.90 -7.53
N LYS A 136 25.34 -29.66 -7.07
CA LYS A 136 24.18 -30.01 -7.91
C LYS A 136 23.41 -28.77 -8.36
N ILE A 137 23.13 -27.82 -7.45
CA ILE A 137 22.43 -26.56 -7.79
C ILE A 137 23.24 -25.76 -8.81
N LYS A 138 24.55 -25.61 -8.61
CA LYS A 138 25.44 -24.90 -9.55
C LYS A 138 25.45 -25.54 -10.93
N SER A 139 25.56 -26.87 -11.00
CA SER A 139 25.56 -27.63 -12.26
C SER A 139 24.25 -27.47 -13.04
N VAL A 140 23.10 -27.61 -12.36
CA VAL A 140 21.78 -27.39 -12.96
C VAL A 140 21.63 -25.94 -13.40
N HIS A 141 22.02 -24.97 -12.58
CA HIS A 141 21.96 -23.56 -12.93
C HIS A 141 22.81 -23.25 -14.17
N ALA A 142 24.05 -23.73 -14.25
CA ALA A 142 24.91 -23.53 -15.42
C ALA A 142 24.29 -24.11 -16.71
N THR A 143 23.60 -25.25 -16.59
CA THR A 143 22.93 -25.91 -17.72
C THR A 143 21.63 -25.21 -18.11
N ALA A 144 20.87 -24.69 -17.13
CA ALA A 144 19.59 -24.02 -17.34
C ALA A 144 19.71 -22.52 -17.66
N ALA A 145 20.84 -21.89 -17.34
CA ALA A 145 21.13 -20.48 -17.67
C ALA A 145 21.35 -20.23 -19.17
N VAL A 146 21.13 -21.24 -20.03
CA VAL A 146 21.13 -21.09 -21.47
C VAL A 146 19.94 -20.22 -21.90
N ALA A 147 20.27 -18.95 -22.13
CA ALA A 147 19.55 -17.93 -22.89
C ALA A 147 18.11 -17.60 -22.47
N MET A 148 17.91 -17.20 -21.20
CA MET A 148 16.98 -16.09 -20.98
C MET A 148 17.60 -14.85 -21.66
N ARG A 149 17.33 -14.66 -22.96
CA ARG A 149 17.57 -13.36 -23.58
C ARG A 149 16.64 -12.41 -22.86
N ASP A 150 17.19 -11.44 -22.12
CA ASP A 150 16.40 -10.34 -21.60
C ASP A 150 15.80 -9.59 -22.80
N SER A 151 14.60 -9.97 -23.20
CA SER A 151 13.83 -9.29 -24.22
C SER A 151 12.98 -8.24 -23.51
N TYR A 152 13.63 -7.17 -23.06
CA TYR A 152 12.93 -6.00 -22.56
C TYR A 152 12.94 -4.93 -23.66
N LEU A 153 11.79 -4.31 -23.87
CA LEU A 153 11.69 -3.11 -24.69
C LEU A 153 12.27 -1.97 -23.86
N VAL A 154 13.52 -1.61 -24.13
CA VAL A 154 14.07 -0.38 -23.59
C VAL A 154 13.43 0.78 -24.33
N ALA A 155 12.46 1.42 -23.69
CA ALA A 155 12.04 2.74 -24.16
C ALA A 155 13.24 3.70 -24.05
N ASP A 156 13.40 4.62 -25.00
CA ASP A 156 14.51 5.60 -25.01
C ASP A 156 14.69 6.32 -23.65
N ALA A 157 13.61 6.52 -22.91
CA ALA A 157 13.64 7.10 -21.57
C ALA A 157 14.38 6.23 -20.54
N CYS A 158 14.17 4.91 -20.55
CA CYS A 158 14.86 3.97 -19.68
C CYS A 158 16.34 3.85 -20.06
N ASP A 159 16.65 3.87 -21.36
CA ASP A 159 18.03 3.84 -21.87
C ASP A 159 18.79 5.12 -21.48
N ASN A 160 18.15 6.28 -21.63
CA ASN A 160 18.72 7.56 -21.20
C ASN A 160 18.94 7.61 -19.69
N TRP A 161 18.02 7.06 -18.89
CA TRP A 161 18.17 6.99 -17.43
C TRP A 161 19.29 6.04 -16.99
N MET A 162 19.41 4.87 -17.62
CA MET A 162 20.51 3.93 -17.32
C MET A 162 21.88 4.48 -17.77
N ARG A 163 21.92 5.23 -18.88
CA ARG A 163 23.16 5.84 -19.40
C ARG A 163 23.56 7.09 -18.62
N ASN A 164 22.62 7.92 -18.19
CA ASN A 164 22.88 9.06 -17.32
C ASN A 164 22.70 8.64 -15.87
N GLN A 165 23.71 8.02 -15.24
CA GLN A 165 23.75 7.81 -13.78
C GLN A 165 23.51 9.14 -13.01
N VAL A 166 22.24 9.51 -12.78
CA VAL A 166 21.85 10.81 -12.20
C VAL A 166 22.20 10.91 -10.71
N ASP A 167 22.68 9.83 -10.09
CA ASP A 167 23.12 9.84 -8.69
C ASP A 167 24.64 10.03 -8.51
N ARG A 168 25.37 10.49 -9.54
CA ARG A 168 26.75 10.94 -9.33
C ARG A 168 26.72 12.39 -8.85
N CYS A 169 26.89 12.56 -7.54
CA CYS A 169 27.23 13.82 -6.89
C CYS A 169 28.10 14.67 -7.82
N VAL A 170 27.61 15.85 -8.17
CA VAL A 170 28.37 16.81 -8.96
C VAL A 170 29.51 17.29 -8.06
N PHE A 171 30.71 16.75 -8.28
CA PHE A 171 31.91 17.29 -7.67
C PHE A 171 32.34 18.50 -8.50
N ALA A 172 32.07 19.70 -8.01
CA ALA A 172 32.74 20.89 -8.53
C ALA A 172 34.21 20.83 -8.10
N THR A 173 35.12 21.12 -9.03
CA THR A 173 36.55 21.28 -8.72
C THR A 173 36.80 22.77 -8.54
N PHE A 174 37.10 23.18 -7.32
CA PHE A 174 37.67 24.49 -7.00
C PHE A 174 39.09 24.25 -6.49
N ASP A 175 40.07 24.92 -7.08
CA ASP A 175 41.49 24.89 -6.70
C ASP A 175 42.09 23.49 -6.49
N GLY A 176 41.74 22.55 -7.38
CA GLY A 176 42.34 21.21 -7.38
C GLY A 176 41.85 20.25 -6.29
N VAL A 177 40.86 20.64 -5.48
CA VAL A 177 40.25 19.75 -4.47
C VAL A 177 38.82 19.39 -4.89
N LYS A 178 38.51 18.09 -4.90
CA LYS A 178 37.15 17.58 -5.16
C LYS A 178 36.33 17.68 -3.88
N VAL A 179 35.31 18.54 -3.87
CA VAL A 179 34.35 18.63 -2.75
C VAL A 179 32.99 18.17 -3.24
N GLY A 180 32.36 17.24 -2.51
CA GLY A 180 31.03 16.72 -2.82
C GLY A 180 29.97 17.72 -2.40
N ILE A 181 29.06 18.05 -3.33
CA ILE A 181 27.87 18.87 -3.04
C ILE A 181 26.75 17.90 -2.63
N PHE A 182 26.25 18.05 -1.40
CA PHE A 182 25.02 17.43 -0.93
C PHE A 182 23.83 18.34 -1.21
#